data_AF-F6I1E9-F1
#
_entry.id   AF-F6I1E9-F1
#
_cell.length_a   1.000
_cell.length_b   1.000
_cell.length_c   1.000
_cell.angle_alpha   90.00
_cell.angle_beta   90.00
_cell.angle_gamma   90.00
#
_symmetry.space_group_name_H-M   'P 1'
#
loop_
_entity.id
_entity.type
_entity.pdbx_description
1 polymer ?
#
loop_
_entity_poly.entity_id
_entity_poly.type
_entity_poly.pdbx_seq_one_letter_code
_entity_poly.pdbx_strand_id
1 'polypeptide(L)'
;MRRAYISGFTGSAGTAVVTKDKGALWTDGRYFLQAEKQLSSNWILMRVGNYGVPTTKELKEAIAKKNHELVYLYDLNLVDEIWKESRPEPPRKPIRVHELTYAGLDVSSKLSSLRSELIDAGCSAIVVSMLDEVSWLLNLRGNDVPNSPVMCAYFIVEIDGAKLFIDDSKVSPEVMDHLKNVGMELRPYKSILAEIKNLAAKGAHL
;
A
#
# COMPACT_ATOMS: atom_id res chain seq x y z
N MET A 1 10.83 0.42 -5.02
CA MET A 1 10.46 1.57 -5.88
C MET A 1 10.55 1.19 -7.37
N ARG A 2 9.51 0.54 -7.93
CA ARG A 2 9.54 -0.04 -9.30
C ARG A 2 9.66 1.00 -10.42
N ARG A 3 8.92 2.10 -10.33
CA ARG A 3 8.96 3.19 -11.32
C ARG A 3 10.37 3.78 -11.45
N ALA A 4 11.04 4.02 -10.32
CA ALA A 4 12.41 4.54 -10.31
C ALA A 4 13.40 3.55 -10.95
N TYR A 5 13.22 2.24 -10.74
CA TYR A 5 14.06 1.21 -11.36
C TYR A 5 13.96 1.22 -12.90
N ILE A 6 12.75 1.30 -13.46
CA ILE A 6 12.57 1.25 -14.93
C ILE A 6 12.85 2.58 -15.63
N SER A 7 12.67 3.72 -14.96
CA SER A 7 12.75 5.04 -15.60
C SER A 7 13.90 5.90 -15.12
N GLY A 8 14.59 5.54 -14.04
CA GLY A 8 15.59 6.39 -13.36
C GLY A 8 15.00 7.54 -12.54
N PHE A 9 13.69 7.80 -12.61
CA PHE A 9 13.06 8.95 -11.96
C PHE A 9 12.71 8.67 -10.49
N THR A 10 13.30 9.46 -9.58
CA THR A 10 13.24 9.23 -8.13
C THR A 10 12.25 10.11 -7.37
N GLY A 11 11.48 10.99 -8.04
CA GLY A 11 10.50 11.85 -7.37
C GLY A 11 9.39 11.07 -6.65
N SER A 12 8.69 11.66 -5.69
CA SER A 12 7.67 10.91 -4.93
C SER A 12 6.45 10.55 -5.80
N ALA A 13 6.02 11.46 -6.68
CA ALA A 13 4.83 11.32 -7.50
C ALA A 13 5.16 11.02 -8.97
N GLY A 14 4.52 10.00 -9.54
CA GLY A 14 4.49 9.81 -10.98
C GLY A 14 4.02 8.44 -11.43
N THR A 15 3.52 8.37 -12.65
CA THR A 15 3.00 7.16 -13.30
C THR A 15 3.78 6.89 -14.58
N ALA A 16 4.36 5.70 -14.69
CA ALA A 16 5.06 5.25 -15.90
C ALA A 16 4.14 4.35 -16.74
N VAL A 17 4.12 4.58 -18.05
CA VAL A 17 3.51 3.71 -19.04
C VAL A 17 4.59 3.29 -20.03
N VAL A 18 4.68 2.00 -20.31
CA VAL A 18 5.67 1.44 -21.23
C VAL A 18 4.92 0.77 -22.38
N THR A 19 5.33 1.10 -23.59
CA THR A 19 4.87 0.48 -24.85
C THR A 19 6.01 -0.34 -25.44
N LYS A 20 5.79 -0.96 -26.61
CA LYS A 20 6.83 -1.76 -27.29
C LYS A 20 8.07 -0.91 -27.64
N ASP A 21 7.87 0.37 -27.92
CA ASP A 21 8.86 1.26 -28.52
C ASP A 21 9.16 2.52 -27.70
N LYS A 22 8.29 2.92 -26.76
CA LYS A 22 8.47 4.13 -25.94
C LYS A 22 8.04 3.97 -24.49
N GLY A 23 8.68 4.73 -23.60
CA GLY A 23 8.19 4.98 -22.24
C GLY A 23 7.57 6.38 -22.13
N ALA A 24 6.54 6.55 -21.31
CA ALA A 24 5.99 7.84 -20.95
C ALA A 24 5.85 7.94 -19.43
N LEU A 25 6.24 9.08 -18.85
CA LEU A 25 6.18 9.33 -17.41
C LEU A 25 5.36 10.59 -17.13
N TRP A 26 4.23 10.41 -16.43
CA TRP A 26 3.46 11.51 -15.86
C TRP A 26 3.99 11.89 -14.50
N THR A 27 4.22 13.17 -14.25
CA THR A 27 4.50 13.73 -12.93
C THR A 27 3.97 15.16 -12.85
N ASP A 28 3.89 15.71 -11.64
CA ASP A 28 3.40 17.06 -11.40
C ASP A 28 4.53 18.11 -11.36
N GLY A 29 4.16 19.38 -11.28
CA GLY A 29 5.05 20.53 -11.39
C GLY A 29 6.25 20.55 -10.43
N ARG A 30 6.14 19.87 -9.28
CA ARG A 30 7.25 19.76 -8.31
C ARG A 30 8.47 19.05 -8.89
N TYR A 31 8.25 18.20 -9.90
CA TYR A 31 9.22 17.24 -10.40
C TYR A 31 9.61 17.42 -11.86
N PHE A 32 9.11 18.44 -12.55
CA PHE A 32 9.39 18.68 -13.97
C PHE A 32 10.89 18.73 -14.30
N LEU A 33 11.63 19.61 -13.63
CA LEU A 33 13.08 19.76 -13.86
C LEU A 33 13.87 18.53 -13.41
N GLN A 34 13.41 17.84 -12.36
CA GLN A 34 14.03 16.60 -11.92
C GLN A 34 13.84 15.49 -12.96
N ALA A 35 12.64 15.35 -13.50
CA ALA A 35 12.32 14.34 -14.50
C ALA A 35 13.11 14.57 -15.80
N GLU A 36 13.23 15.82 -16.27
CA GLU A 36 14.07 16.14 -17.45
C GLU A 36 15.54 15.72 -17.27
N LYS A 37 16.09 15.85 -16.06
CA LYS A 37 17.47 15.49 -15.78
C LYS A 37 17.68 13.97 -15.59
N GLN A 38 16.67 13.27 -15.09
CA GLN A 38 16.79 11.86 -14.72
C GLN A 38 16.30 10.88 -15.80
N LEU A 39 15.37 11.30 -16.65
CA LEU A 39 14.83 10.47 -17.72
C LEU A 39 15.81 10.40 -18.90
N SER A 40 15.94 9.21 -19.50
CA SER A 40 16.66 9.05 -20.77
C SER A 40 15.81 9.49 -21.96
N SER A 41 16.43 9.62 -23.14
CA SER A 41 15.76 10.02 -24.38
C SER A 41 14.64 9.07 -24.85
N ASN A 42 14.59 7.85 -24.32
CA ASN A 42 13.53 6.87 -24.61
C ASN A 42 12.22 7.15 -23.85
N TRP A 43 12.22 8.13 -22.95
CA TRP A 43 11.08 8.52 -22.14
C TRP A 43 10.49 9.85 -22.59
N ILE A 44 9.16 9.88 -22.70
CA ILE A 44 8.38 11.10 -22.90
C ILE A 44 7.94 11.62 -21.53
N LEU A 45 8.36 12.84 -21.19
CA LEU A 45 7.88 13.51 -19.98
C LEU A 45 6.50 14.12 -20.22
N MET A 46 5.50 13.63 -19.48
CA MET A 46 4.12 14.11 -19.53
C MET A 46 3.87 15.04 -18.34
N ARG A 47 3.89 16.36 -18.59
CA ARG A 47 3.75 17.40 -17.57
C ARG A 47 2.31 17.60 -17.15
N VAL A 48 1.91 16.99 -16.02
CA VAL A 48 0.54 17.06 -15.53
C VAL A 48 0.15 18.52 -15.27
N GLY A 49 -1.01 18.93 -15.79
CA GLY A 49 -1.56 20.29 -15.64
C GLY A 49 -1.20 21.24 -16.79
N ASN A 50 -0.25 20.88 -17.66
CA ASN A 50 0.03 21.68 -18.84
C ASN A 50 -1.04 21.46 -19.92
N TYR A 51 -1.39 22.54 -20.64
CA TYR A 51 -2.33 22.48 -21.75
C TYR A 51 -1.87 21.47 -22.81
N GLY A 52 -2.80 20.63 -23.28
CA GLY A 52 -2.55 19.62 -24.32
C GLY A 52 -1.88 18.34 -23.82
N VAL A 53 -1.51 18.22 -22.54
CA VAL A 53 -0.99 16.96 -21.98
C VAL A 53 -2.17 16.08 -21.53
N PRO A 54 -2.40 14.91 -22.13
CA PRO A 54 -3.47 14.02 -21.72
C PRO A 54 -3.19 13.45 -20.34
N THR A 55 -4.23 13.20 -19.57
CA THR A 55 -4.18 12.48 -18.29
C THR A 55 -4.06 10.97 -18.51
N THR A 56 -3.63 10.25 -17.47
CA THR A 56 -3.62 8.78 -17.48
C THR A 56 -5.03 8.19 -17.59
N LYS A 57 -6.06 8.91 -17.12
CA LYS A 57 -7.47 8.54 -17.27
C LYS A 57 -7.91 8.68 -18.74
N GLU A 58 -7.60 9.79 -19.39
CA GLU A 58 -7.91 9.96 -20.82
C GLU A 58 -7.18 8.93 -21.69
N LEU A 59 -5.94 8.55 -21.33
CA LEU A 59 -5.24 7.45 -22.00
C LEU A 59 -6.01 6.13 -21.86
N LYS A 60 -6.50 5.80 -20.66
CA LYS A 60 -7.34 4.61 -20.43
C LYS A 60 -8.58 4.61 -21.33
N GLU A 61 -9.27 5.74 -21.41
CA GLU A 61 -10.47 5.90 -22.25
C GLU A 61 -10.14 5.81 -23.75
N ALA A 62 -9.00 6.36 -24.17
CA ALA A 62 -8.54 6.29 -25.56
C ALA A 62 -8.19 4.84 -25.97
N ILE A 63 -7.55 4.07 -25.08
CA ILE A 63 -7.24 2.65 -25.30
C ILE A 63 -8.52 1.84 -25.52
N ALA A 64 -9.55 2.04 -24.68
CA ALA A 64 -10.82 1.33 -24.79
C ALA A 64 -11.54 1.58 -26.12
N LYS A 65 -11.41 2.78 -26.71
CA LYS A 65 -12.00 3.13 -28.02
C LYS A 65 -11.29 2.49 -29.22
N LYS A 66 -10.08 1.93 -29.03
CA LYS A 66 -9.22 1.41 -30.11
C LYS A 66 -9.20 -0.11 -30.19
N ASN A 67 -10.24 -0.78 -29.67
CA ASN A 67 -10.34 -2.24 -29.62
C ASN A 67 -9.14 -2.89 -28.87
N HIS A 68 -8.67 -2.20 -27.83
CA HIS A 68 -7.67 -2.72 -26.90
C HIS A 68 -8.34 -3.00 -25.56
N GLU A 69 -7.90 -4.06 -24.90
CA GLU A 69 -8.38 -4.48 -23.59
C GLU A 69 -7.35 -4.18 -22.51
N LEU A 70 -7.81 -3.77 -21.33
CA LEU A 70 -6.98 -3.70 -20.15
C LEU A 70 -7.04 -5.00 -19.37
N VAL A 71 -5.93 -5.72 -19.36
CA VAL A 71 -5.77 -6.96 -18.60
C VAL A 71 -5.09 -6.66 -17.27
N TYR A 72 -5.77 -7.01 -16.18
CA TYR A 72 -5.23 -6.84 -14.82
C TYR A 72 -4.31 -8.00 -14.46
N LEU A 73 -3.07 -7.68 -14.08
CA LEU A 73 -2.10 -8.65 -13.54
C LEU A 73 -2.07 -8.52 -12.01
N TYR A 74 -2.62 -9.49 -11.30
CA TYR A 74 -2.77 -9.45 -9.84
C TYR A 74 -1.67 -10.24 -9.10
N ASP A 75 -1.23 -11.37 -9.65
CA ASP A 75 -0.20 -12.22 -9.03
C ASP A 75 1.23 -11.94 -9.53
N LEU A 76 1.38 -11.10 -10.54
CA LEU A 76 2.64 -10.88 -11.24
C LEU A 76 2.88 -9.39 -11.49
N ASN A 77 4.08 -8.93 -11.19
CA ASN A 77 4.54 -7.61 -11.60
C ASN A 77 5.69 -7.74 -12.60
N LEU A 78 5.47 -7.33 -13.85
CA LEU A 78 6.45 -7.46 -14.93
C LEU A 78 7.78 -6.73 -14.67
N VAL A 79 7.78 -5.71 -13.81
CA VAL A 79 9.04 -5.03 -13.42
C VAL A 79 9.87 -5.94 -12.51
N ASP A 80 9.23 -6.73 -11.66
CA ASP A 80 9.94 -7.63 -10.76
C ASP A 80 10.62 -8.77 -11.55
N GLU A 81 10.01 -9.24 -12.64
CA GLU A 81 10.57 -10.28 -13.55
C GLU A 81 11.88 -9.88 -14.22
N ILE A 82 12.08 -8.58 -14.47
CA ILE A 82 13.33 -8.05 -15.04
C ILE A 82 14.32 -7.59 -13.96
N TRP A 83 13.81 -7.19 -12.78
CA TRP A 83 14.65 -6.77 -11.65
C TRP A 83 15.32 -7.97 -10.96
N LYS A 84 14.62 -9.11 -10.90
CA LYS A 84 15.13 -10.40 -10.39
C LYS A 84 15.84 -10.24 -9.04
N GLU A 85 16.95 -10.94 -8.84
CA GLU A 85 17.77 -10.96 -7.62
C GLU A 85 18.37 -9.60 -7.23
N SER A 86 18.42 -8.64 -8.15
CA SER A 86 18.91 -7.29 -7.84
C SER A 86 17.85 -6.41 -7.16
N ARG A 87 16.62 -6.91 -7.03
CA ARG A 87 15.56 -6.22 -6.29
C ARG A 87 15.87 -6.29 -4.80
N PRO A 88 15.93 -5.16 -4.08
CA PRO A 88 16.11 -5.18 -2.64
C PRO A 88 14.98 -5.95 -1.96
N GLU A 89 15.37 -6.80 -1.00
CA GLU A 89 14.42 -7.50 -0.15
C GLU A 89 13.53 -6.52 0.62
N PRO A 90 12.27 -6.91 0.91
CA PRO A 90 11.42 -6.14 1.81
C PRO A 90 12.12 -5.91 3.17
N PRO A 91 11.92 -4.75 3.81
CA PRO A 91 12.48 -4.49 5.13
C PRO A 91 11.94 -5.50 6.15
N ARG A 92 12.82 -6.04 7.00
CA ARG A 92 12.49 -7.01 8.07
C ARG A 92 12.89 -6.52 9.47
N LYS A 93 13.02 -5.21 9.64
CA LYS A 93 13.41 -4.65 10.94
C LYS A 93 12.30 -4.91 11.97
N PRO A 94 12.66 -5.22 13.24
CA PRO A 94 11.68 -5.40 14.29
C PRO A 94 10.79 -4.17 14.46
N ILE A 95 9.51 -4.42 14.76
CA ILE A 95 8.56 -3.38 15.18
C ILE A 95 8.59 -3.23 16.69
N ARG A 96 8.04 -2.12 17.19
CA ARG A 96 7.97 -1.81 18.62
C ARG A 96 6.60 -1.30 19.04
N VAL A 97 6.29 -1.47 20.31
CA VAL A 97 5.12 -0.85 20.93
C VAL A 97 5.33 0.66 21.06
N HIS A 98 4.26 1.41 20.81
CA HIS A 98 4.17 2.84 21.11
C HIS A 98 3.45 2.98 22.45
N GLU A 99 4.21 3.35 23.48
CA GLU A 99 3.71 3.38 24.85
C GLU A 99 2.47 4.26 25.01
N LEU A 100 1.59 3.84 25.91
CA LEU A 100 0.30 4.49 26.17
C LEU A 100 0.45 5.97 26.57
N THR A 101 1.52 6.30 27.31
CA THR A 101 1.81 7.68 27.74
C THR A 101 1.93 8.66 26.57
N TYR A 102 2.39 8.18 25.40
CA TYR A 102 2.49 8.97 24.17
C TYR A 102 1.26 8.80 23.28
N ALA A 103 0.67 7.60 23.25
CA ALA A 103 -0.45 7.29 22.39
C ALA A 103 -1.76 7.94 22.86
N GLY A 104 -1.91 8.20 24.17
CA GLY A 104 -3.09 8.80 24.80
C GLY A 104 -4.35 7.91 24.83
N LEU A 105 -4.40 6.85 24.01
CA LEU A 105 -5.51 5.92 23.93
C LEU A 105 -5.00 4.51 23.61
N ASP A 106 -5.50 3.51 24.32
CA ASP A 106 -5.14 2.11 24.13
C ASP A 106 -5.81 1.50 22.89
N VAL A 107 -5.33 0.33 22.48
CA VAL A 107 -5.80 -0.36 21.27
C VAL A 107 -7.25 -0.82 21.40
N SER A 108 -7.65 -1.36 22.55
CA SER A 108 -9.02 -1.85 22.77
C SER A 108 -10.04 -0.72 22.64
N SER A 109 -9.75 0.44 23.22
CA SER A 109 -10.59 1.64 23.11
C SER A 109 -10.73 2.10 21.66
N LYS A 110 -9.62 2.16 20.90
CA LYS A 110 -9.65 2.51 19.46
C LYS A 110 -10.48 1.55 18.63
N LEU A 111 -10.31 0.24 18.85
CA LEU A 111 -11.08 -0.78 18.14
C LEU A 111 -12.57 -0.75 18.51
N SER A 112 -12.90 -0.46 19.76
CA SER A 112 -14.28 -0.30 20.21
C SER A 112 -14.98 0.88 19.50
N SER A 113 -14.31 2.05 19.45
CA SER A 113 -14.81 3.20 18.71
C SER A 113 -14.99 2.88 17.21
N LEU A 114 -13.99 2.27 16.58
CA LEU A 114 -14.07 1.89 15.16
C LEU A 114 -15.22 0.92 14.88
N ARG A 115 -15.41 -0.11 15.72
CA ARG A 115 -16.51 -1.07 15.57
C ARG A 115 -17.87 -0.41 15.71
N SER A 116 -18.01 0.59 16.58
CA SER A 116 -19.26 1.34 16.71
C SER A 116 -19.61 2.05 15.39
N GLU A 117 -18.64 2.70 14.76
CA GLU A 117 -18.81 3.32 13.43
C GLU A 117 -19.15 2.30 12.33
N LEU A 118 -18.55 1.09 12.38
CA LEU A 118 -18.90 0.02 11.43
C LEU A 118 -20.36 -0.41 11.57
N ILE A 119 -20.84 -0.60 12.80
CA ILE A 119 -22.22 -0.98 13.07
C ILE A 119 -23.18 0.11 12.57
N ASP A 120 -22.89 1.37 12.87
CA ASP A 120 -23.72 2.51 12.45
C ASP A 120 -23.76 2.66 10.92
N ALA A 121 -22.66 2.32 10.23
CA ALA A 121 -22.59 2.29 8.77
C ALA A 121 -23.22 1.03 8.14
N GLY A 122 -23.61 0.03 8.93
CA GLY A 122 -24.10 -1.27 8.43
C GLY A 122 -23.00 -2.15 7.83
N CYS A 123 -21.73 -1.87 8.14
CA CYS A 123 -20.57 -2.68 7.73
C CYS A 123 -20.29 -3.78 8.75
N SER A 124 -19.88 -4.95 8.28
CA SER A 124 -19.46 -6.07 9.14
C SER A 124 -17.94 -6.11 9.36
N ALA A 125 -17.17 -5.44 8.50
CA ALA A 125 -15.72 -5.36 8.62
C ALA A 125 -15.15 -4.16 7.84
N ILE A 126 -13.88 -3.84 8.09
CA ILE A 126 -13.10 -2.86 7.31
C ILE A 126 -11.70 -3.41 7.03
N VAL A 127 -11.20 -3.15 5.82
CA VAL A 127 -9.80 -3.42 5.44
C VAL A 127 -9.01 -2.12 5.53
N VAL A 128 -8.04 -2.08 6.45
CA VAL A 128 -7.13 -0.95 6.64
C VAL A 128 -5.82 -1.25 5.91
N SER A 129 -5.51 -0.45 4.90
CA SER A 129 -4.31 -0.59 4.06
C SER A 129 -3.32 0.57 4.19
N MET A 130 -3.72 1.67 4.84
CA MET A 130 -2.83 2.80 5.11
C MET A 130 -1.94 2.46 6.30
N LEU A 131 -0.62 2.46 6.10
CA LEU A 131 0.33 1.94 7.09
C LEU A 131 0.33 2.75 8.40
N ASP A 132 0.08 4.04 8.30
CA ASP A 132 -0.06 4.96 9.43
C ASP A 132 -1.35 4.71 10.22
N GLU A 133 -2.47 4.41 9.57
CA GLU A 133 -3.71 3.99 10.23
C GLU A 133 -3.53 2.67 10.98
N VAL A 134 -2.89 1.67 10.35
CA VAL A 134 -2.55 0.40 11.03
C VAL A 134 -1.64 0.66 12.25
N SER A 135 -0.61 1.50 12.09
CA SER A 135 0.32 1.87 13.16
C SER A 135 -0.39 2.59 14.30
N TRP A 136 -1.34 3.46 14.00
CA TRP A 136 -2.10 4.23 14.99
C TRP A 136 -3.11 3.37 15.74
N LEU A 137 -3.90 2.55 15.03
CA LEU A 137 -4.90 1.66 15.63
C LEU A 137 -4.26 0.69 16.63
N LEU A 138 -3.08 0.16 16.28
CA LEU A 138 -2.42 -0.88 17.05
C LEU A 138 -1.41 -0.37 18.07
N ASN A 139 -1.17 0.95 18.14
CA ASN A 139 -0.07 1.51 18.93
C ASN A 139 1.27 0.83 18.60
N LEU A 140 1.56 0.63 17.32
CA LEU A 140 2.80 0.02 16.85
C LEU A 140 3.58 1.01 15.99
N ARG A 141 4.91 0.90 15.98
CA ARG A 141 5.79 1.66 15.09
C ARG A 141 6.80 0.73 14.43
N GLY A 142 7.13 1.05 13.18
CA GLY A 142 8.11 0.32 12.37
C GLY A 142 9.16 1.24 11.78
N ASN A 143 9.95 0.68 10.86
CA ASN A 143 10.99 1.40 10.13
C ASN A 143 11.07 0.91 8.67
N ASP A 144 9.93 0.53 8.10
CA ASP A 144 9.89 -0.02 6.74
C ASP A 144 9.96 1.07 5.66
N VAL A 145 9.50 2.28 5.99
CA VAL A 145 9.51 3.44 5.10
C VAL A 145 10.45 4.51 5.67
N PRO A 146 11.46 4.97 4.91
CA PRO A 146 12.36 6.04 5.38
C PRO A 146 11.57 7.28 5.83
N ASN A 147 11.94 7.82 6.99
CA ASN A 147 11.32 9.00 7.61
C ASN A 147 9.84 8.83 8.01
N SER A 148 9.30 7.61 8.01
CA SER A 148 7.94 7.33 8.46
C SER A 148 7.96 6.11 9.38
N PRO A 149 7.57 6.23 10.66
CA PRO A 149 7.73 5.18 11.65
C PRO A 149 6.63 4.11 11.54
N VAL A 150 6.43 3.57 10.34
CA VAL A 150 5.37 2.64 9.97
C VAL A 150 5.93 1.28 9.56
N MET A 151 5.07 0.26 9.54
CA MET A 151 5.37 -1.09 9.08
C MET A 151 4.44 -1.52 7.95
N CYS A 152 4.97 -2.22 6.97
CA CYS A 152 4.21 -2.87 5.91
C CYS A 152 3.32 -3.96 6.53
N ALA A 153 2.03 -3.67 6.60
CA ALA A 153 1.01 -4.57 7.12
C ALA A 153 -0.34 -4.25 6.48
N TYR A 154 -1.26 -5.20 6.54
CA TYR A 154 -2.69 -4.95 6.39
C TYR A 154 -3.38 -5.30 7.69
N PHE A 155 -4.53 -4.67 7.94
CA PHE A 155 -5.32 -4.94 9.13
C PHE A 155 -6.79 -5.07 8.75
N ILE A 156 -7.44 -6.13 9.22
CA ILE A 156 -8.88 -6.31 9.08
C ILE A 156 -9.49 -6.21 10.46
N VAL A 157 -10.50 -5.36 10.60
CA VAL A 157 -11.33 -5.25 11.81
C VAL A 157 -12.71 -5.75 11.47
N GLU A 158 -13.16 -6.80 12.16
CA GLU A 158 -14.52 -7.32 12.13
C GLU A 158 -15.26 -6.88 13.41
N ILE A 159 -16.58 -7.06 13.46
CA ILE A 159 -17.40 -6.71 14.63
C ILE A 159 -16.91 -7.42 15.90
N ASP A 160 -16.49 -8.68 15.79
CA ASP A 160 -16.10 -9.55 16.90
C ASP A 160 -14.62 -10.01 16.83
N GLY A 161 -13.89 -9.60 15.79
CA GLY A 161 -12.53 -10.08 15.52
C GLY A 161 -11.61 -9.00 14.97
N ALA A 162 -10.32 -9.29 14.94
CA ALA A 162 -9.32 -8.42 14.33
C ALA A 162 -8.12 -9.25 13.87
N LYS A 163 -7.66 -9.01 12.63
CA LYS A 163 -6.59 -9.79 11.99
C LYS A 163 -5.50 -8.88 11.43
N LEU A 164 -4.27 -9.02 11.95
CA LEU A 164 -3.08 -8.30 11.48
C LEU A 164 -2.28 -9.18 10.52
N PHE A 165 -2.09 -8.69 9.30
CA PHE A 165 -1.32 -9.34 8.24
C PHE A 165 0.05 -8.70 8.14
N ILE A 166 1.08 -9.38 8.65
CA ILE A 166 2.45 -8.85 8.75
C ILE A 166 3.47 -9.97 8.51
N ASP A 167 4.73 -9.60 8.25
CA ASP A 167 5.86 -10.52 8.34
C ASP A 167 6.15 -10.78 9.82
N ASP A 168 5.95 -12.04 10.25
CA ASP A 168 6.07 -12.45 11.66
C ASP A 168 7.49 -12.32 12.19
N SER A 169 8.50 -12.31 11.31
CA SER A 169 9.90 -12.06 11.66
C SER A 169 10.11 -10.67 12.29
N LYS A 170 9.15 -9.75 12.16
CA LYS A 170 9.21 -8.40 12.74
C LYS A 170 8.66 -8.35 14.17
N VAL A 171 7.91 -9.36 14.59
CA VAL A 171 7.13 -9.35 15.82
C VAL A 171 7.97 -9.93 16.97
N SER A 172 8.43 -9.07 17.88
CA SER A 172 9.11 -9.49 19.10
C SER A 172 8.12 -10.11 20.11
N PRO A 173 8.60 -10.82 21.15
CA PRO A 173 7.73 -11.30 22.23
C PRO A 173 6.93 -10.18 22.91
N GLU A 174 7.54 -9.02 23.16
CA GLU A 174 6.87 -7.84 23.72
C GLU A 174 5.69 -7.38 22.85
N VAL A 175 5.88 -7.29 21.53
CA VAL A 175 4.82 -6.91 20.60
C VAL A 175 3.75 -7.99 20.51
N MET A 176 4.16 -9.27 20.52
CA MET A 176 3.23 -10.39 20.54
C MET A 176 2.31 -10.33 21.78
N ASP A 177 2.86 -10.02 22.96
CA ASP A 177 2.08 -9.91 24.19
C ASP A 177 1.13 -8.70 24.14
N HIS A 178 1.59 -7.55 23.64
CA HIS A 178 0.76 -6.37 23.38
C HIS A 178 -0.44 -6.69 22.47
N LEU A 179 -0.22 -7.48 21.41
CA LEU A 179 -1.26 -7.90 20.47
C LEU A 179 -2.21 -8.96 21.05
N LYS A 180 -1.70 -9.93 21.81
CA LYS A 180 -2.51 -10.97 22.47
C LYS A 180 -3.48 -10.39 23.50
N ASN A 181 -3.07 -9.34 24.21
CA ASN A 181 -3.91 -8.67 25.21
C ASN A 181 -5.21 -8.10 24.63
N VAL A 182 -5.28 -7.90 23.32
CA VAL A 182 -6.49 -7.41 22.62
C VAL A 182 -7.13 -8.47 21.71
N GLY A 183 -6.74 -9.73 21.84
CA GLY A 183 -7.29 -10.83 21.04
C GLY A 183 -6.93 -10.77 19.55
N MET A 184 -5.80 -10.16 19.20
CA MET A 184 -5.37 -10.02 17.81
C MET A 184 -4.96 -11.36 17.19
N GLU A 185 -5.47 -11.66 16.00
CA GLU A 185 -5.00 -12.77 15.18
C GLU A 185 -3.87 -12.31 14.25
N LEU A 186 -2.70 -12.94 14.32
CA LEU A 186 -1.58 -12.68 13.40
C LEU A 186 -1.66 -13.62 12.19
N ARG A 187 -1.51 -13.05 11.00
CA ARG A 187 -1.56 -13.78 9.72
C ARG A 187 -0.39 -13.39 8.82
N PRO A 188 0.09 -14.30 7.94
CA PRO A 188 1.15 -13.97 6.99
C PRO A 188 0.72 -12.81 6.08
N TYR A 189 1.60 -11.83 5.87
CA TYR A 189 1.34 -10.65 5.03
C TYR A 189 0.68 -10.97 3.68
N LYS A 190 1.15 -12.02 2.99
CA LYS A 190 0.65 -12.42 1.66
C LYS A 190 -0.75 -13.06 1.66
N SER A 191 -1.29 -13.42 2.83
CA SER A 191 -2.58 -14.10 2.94
C SER A 191 -3.81 -13.16 2.90
N ILE A 192 -3.59 -11.85 2.88
CA ILE A 192 -4.66 -10.84 2.92
C ILE A 192 -5.71 -11.02 1.81
N LEU A 193 -5.30 -11.29 0.56
CA LEU A 193 -6.23 -11.45 -0.55
C LEU A 193 -7.10 -12.71 -0.40
N ALA A 194 -6.54 -13.77 0.19
CA ALA A 194 -7.31 -14.99 0.48
C ALA A 194 -8.35 -14.73 1.57
N GLU A 195 -8.02 -13.94 2.60
CA GLU A 195 -8.97 -13.56 3.64
C GLU A 195 -10.08 -12.67 3.08
N ILE A 196 -9.76 -11.66 2.26
CA ILE A 196 -10.77 -10.79 1.63
C ILE A 196 -11.74 -11.62 0.77
N LYS A 197 -11.22 -12.58 -0.01
CA LYS A 197 -12.07 -13.51 -0.77
C LYS A 197 -12.97 -14.35 0.15
N ASN A 198 -12.45 -14.80 1.29
CA ASN A 198 -13.22 -15.55 2.28
C ASN A 198 -14.36 -14.70 2.88
N LEU A 199 -14.08 -13.44 3.24
CA LEU A 199 -15.07 -12.50 3.75
C LEU A 199 -16.15 -12.21 2.71
N ALA A 200 -15.76 -11.93 1.47
CA ALA A 200 -16.70 -11.72 0.37
C ALA A 200 -17.59 -12.96 0.15
N ALA A 201 -17.04 -14.17 0.18
CA ALA A 201 -17.81 -15.41 0.05
C ALA A 201 -18.80 -15.64 1.21
N LYS A 202 -18.52 -15.09 2.40
CA LYS A 202 -19.41 -15.10 3.56
C LYS A 202 -20.46 -13.98 3.55
N GLY A 203 -20.45 -13.12 2.53
CA GLY A 203 -21.37 -11.98 2.44
C GLY A 203 -21.01 -10.84 3.39
N ALA A 204 -19.73 -10.68 3.74
CA ALA A 204 -19.29 -9.53 4.53
C ALA A 204 -19.59 -8.21 3.78
N HIS A 205 -20.15 -7.25 4.51
CA HIS A 205 -20.31 -5.88 4.07
C HIS A 205 -19.07 -5.09 4.50
N LEU A 206 -18.19 -4.80 3.53
CA LEU A 206 -16.96 -4.02 3.70
C LEU A 206 -17.21 -2.53 3.44
#